data_AF-M5EV73-F1
#
_entry.id   AF-M5EV73-F1
#
_cell.length_a   1.000
_cell.length_b   1.000
_cell.length_c   1.000
_cell.angle_alpha   90.00
_cell.angle_beta   90.00
_cell.angle_gamma   90.00
#
_symmetry.space_group_name_H-M   'P 1'
#
loop_
_entity.id
_entity.type
_entity.pdbx_description
1 polymer ?
#
loop_
_entity_poly.entity_id
_entity_poly.type
_entity_poly.pdbx_seq_one_letter_code
_entity_poly.pdbx_strand_id
1 'polypeptide(L)' 'MMATIFGMAVGGWMSGWIYDLTGSYAAAFMNGIAWNLVNLVAIGLLMWKARRSLAAA' A
#
# COMPACT_ATOMS: atom_id res chain seq x y z
N MET A 1 0.27 14.86 -8.68
CA MET A 1 -0.94 14.95 -7.83
C MET A 1 -1.97 13.85 -8.14
N MET A 2 -2.22 13.50 -9.41
CA MET A 2 -3.28 12.55 -9.77
C MET A 2 -2.99 11.08 -9.37
N ALA A 3 -1.74 10.63 -9.46
CA ALA A 3 -1.36 9.26 -9.10
C ALA A 3 -1.56 8.94 -7.62
N THR A 4 -1.31 9.91 -6.72
CA THR A 4 -1.48 9.75 -5.27
C THR A 4 -2.95 9.63 -4.89
N ILE A 5 -3.81 10.46 -5.50
CA ILE A 5 -5.26 10.44 -5.27
C ILE A 5 -5.86 9.14 -5.84
N PHE A 6 -5.40 8.71 -7.01
CA PHE A 6 -5.82 7.44 -7.62
C PHE A 6 -5.49 6.24 -6.71
N GLY A 7 -4.28 6.20 -6.14
CA GLY A 7 -3.89 5.14 -5.19
C GLY A 7 -4.76 5.10 -3.93
N MET A 8 -5.06 6.26 -3.33
CA MET A 8 -5.94 6.33 -2.16
C MET A 8 -7.39 5.93 -2.49
N ALA A 9 -7.91 6.36 -3.64
CA ALA A 9 -9.26 6.04 -4.08
C ALA A 9 -9.41 4.54 -4.39
N VAL A 10 -8.45 3.94 -5.10
CA VAL A 10 -8.46 2.50 -5.42
C VAL A 10 -8.33 1.66 -4.15
N GLY A 11 -7.48 2.06 -3.20
CA GLY A 11 -7.33 1.33 -1.94
C GLY A 11 -8.59 1.35 -1.06
N GLY A 12 -9.27 2.49 -0.98
CA GLY A 12 -10.55 2.60 -0.27
C GLY A 12 -11.72 1.91 -0.99
N TRP A 13 -11.73 1.93 -2.33
CA TRP A 13 -12.78 1.28 -3.12
C TRP A 13 -12.69 -0.25 -3.10
N MET A 14 -11.47 -0.81 -3.18
CA MET A 14 -11.24 -2.26 -3.10
C MET A 14 -11.70 -2.86 -1.77
N SER A 15 -11.53 -2.16 -0.65
CA SER A 15 -11.97 -2.68 0.65
C SER A 15 -13.50 -2.76 0.75
N GLY A 16 -14.23 -1.79 0.17
CA GLY A 16 -15.69 -1.83 0.03
C GLY A 16 -16.17 -2.98 -0.84
N TRP A 17 -15.55 -3.19 -2.00
CA TRP A 17 -15.90 -4.32 -2.88
C TRP A 17 -15.61 -5.68 -2.25
N ILE A 18 -14.51 -5.82 -1.50
CA ILE A 18 -14.18 -7.05 -0.76
C ILE A 18 -15.21 -7.30 0.35
N TYR A 19 -15.68 -6.25 1.02
CA TYR A 19 -16.72 -6.38 2.03
C TYR A 19 -18.04 -6.89 1.43
N ASP A 20 -18.45 -6.35 0.28
CA ASP A 20 -19.67 -6.79 -0.42
C ASP A 20 -19.57 -8.26 -0.88
N LEU A 21 -18.39 -8.72 -1.29
CA LEU A 21 -18.16 -10.10 -1.73
C LEU A 21 -18.04 -11.12 -0.60
N THR A 22 -17.50 -10.73 0.56
CA THR A 22 -17.20 -11.66 1.66
C THR A 22 -18.14 -11.53 2.86
N GLY A 23 -18.90 -10.44 2.96
CA GLY A 23 -19.72 -10.11 4.13
C GLY A 23 -18.91 -9.96 5.43
N SER A 24 -17.58 -9.90 5.34
CA SER A 24 -16.67 -9.99 6.47
C SER A 24 -15.79 -8.75 6.57
N TYR A 25 -15.94 -8.04 7.69
CA TYR A 25 -15.09 -6.90 8.05
C TYR A 25 -13.60 -7.27 8.17
N ALA A 26 -13.31 -8.54 8.49
CA ALA A 26 -11.93 -9.02 8.59
C ALA A 26 -11.19 -8.94 7.23
N ALA A 27 -11.87 -9.23 6.13
CA ALA A 27 -11.28 -9.19 4.79
C ALA A 27 -11.01 -7.75 4.34
N ALA A 28 -11.92 -6.82 4.63
CA ALA A 28 -11.71 -5.40 4.38
C ALA A 28 -10.53 -4.84 5.18
N PHE A 29 -10.41 -5.25 6.45
CA PHE A 29 -9.29 -4.87 7.32
C PHE A 29 -7.95 -5.42 6.80
N MET A 30 -7.93 -6.68 6.35
CA MET A 30 -6.76 -7.31 5.76
C MET A 30 -6.30 -6.61 4.48
N ASN A 31 -7.24 -6.08 3.68
CA ASN A 31 -6.91 -5.27 2.51
C ASN A 31 -6.21 -3.95 2.89
N GLY A 32 -6.66 -3.29 3.95
CA GLY A 32 -5.99 -2.11 4.51
C GLY A 32 -4.56 -2.40 4.99
N ILE A 33 -4.35 -3.57 5.62
CA ILE A 33 -3.01 -4.03 6.01
C ILE A 33 -2.13 -4.27 4.78
N ALA A 34 -2.67 -4.91 3.73
CA ALA A 34 -1.94 -5.16 2.50
C ALA A 34 -1.46 -3.85 1.84
N TRP A 35 -2.32 -2.82 1.81
CA TRP A 35 -1.94 -1.50 1.28
C TRP A 35 -0.85 -0.80 2.12
N ASN A 36 -0.86 -0.97 3.44
CA ASN A 36 0.23 -0.48 4.30
C ASN A 36 1.55 -1.23 4.03
N LEU A 37 1.49 -2.55 3.81
CA LEU A 37 2.64 -3.36 3.44
C LEU A 37 3.29 -2.90 2.14
N VAL A 38 2.49 -2.55 1.12
CA VAL A 38 3.01 -1.99 -0.14
C VAL A 38 3.81 -0.71 0.12
N ASN A 39 3.31 0.18 0.99
CA ASN A 39 4.03 1.41 1.37
C ASN A 39 5.33 1.09 2.12
N LEU A 40 5.31 0.14 3.06
CA LEU A 40 6.51 -0.31 3.79
C LEU A 40 7.57 -0.90 2.85
N VAL A 41 7.16 -1.70 1.86
CA VAL A 41 8.09 -2.23 0.85
C VAL A 41 8.69 -1.10 0.01
N ALA A 42 7.87 -0.14 -0.43
CA ALA A 42 8.36 1.02 -1.19
C ALA A 42 9.40 1.82 -0.37
N ILE A 43 9.12 2.09 0.91
CA ILE A 43 10.06 2.76 1.82
C ILE A 43 11.34 1.92 1.99
N GLY A 44 11.22 0.61 2.21
CA GLY A 44 12.35 -0.29 2.37
C GLY A 44 13.27 -0.32 1.14
N LEU A 45 12.70 -0.36 -0.07
CA LEU A 45 13.43 -0.28 -1.33
C LEU A 45 14.15 1.07 -1.49
N LEU A 46 13.47 2.18 -1.16
CA LEU A 46 14.07 3.51 -1.19
C LEU A 46 15.21 3.64 -0.19
N MET A 47 15.05 3.13 1.04
CA MET A 47 16.10 3.13 2.07
C MET A 47 17.29 2.26 1.65
N TRP A 48 17.06 1.10 1.06
CA TRP A 48 18.13 0.24 0.55
C TRP A 48 18.91 0.90 -0.58
N LYS A 49 18.20 1.53 -1.53
CA LYS A 49 18.80 2.30 -2.61
C LYS A 49 19.60 3.49 -2.05
N ALA A 50 19.06 4.24 -1.10
CA ALA A 50 19.72 5.38 -0.47
C ALA A 50 21.01 4.95 0.26
N ARG A 51 20.99 3.83 0.99
CA ARG A 51 22.19 3.27 1.63
C ARG A 51 23.27 2.87 0.63
N ARG A 52 22.90 2.27 -0.50
CA ARG A 52 23.86 1.94 -1.58
C ARG A 52 24.46 3.20 -2.21
N SER A 53 23.66 4.24 -2.43
CA SER A 53 24.16 5.51 -2.96
C SER A 53 25.14 6.18 -2.00
N LEU A 54 24.93 6.10 -0.69
CA LEU A 54 25.86 6.59 0.32
C LEU A 54 27.16 5.77 0.40
N ALA A 55 27.10 4.46 0.20
CA ALA A 55 28.29 3.59 0.21
C ALA A 55 29.14 3.69 -1.08
N ALA A 56 28.59 4.26 -2.16
CA ALA A 56 29.26 4.46 -3.43
C ALA A 56 29.86 5.87 -3.59
N ALA A 57 29.61 6.77 -2.63
CA ALA A 57 30.16 8.12 -2.56
C ALA A 57 31.36 8.16 -1.60
#